data_AF-A0AAJ2RJ58-F1
#
_entry.id   AF-A0AAJ2RJ58-F1
#
_cell.length_a   1.000
_cell.length_b   1.000
_cell.length_c   1.000
_cell.angle_alpha   90.00
_cell.angle_beta   90.00
_cell.angle_gamma   90.00
#
_symmetry.space_group_name_H-M   'P 1'
#
loop_
_entity.id
_entity.type
_entity.pdbx_description
1 polymer ?
#
loop_
_entity_poly.entity_id
_entity_poly.type
_entity_poly.pdbx_seq_one_letter_code
_entity_poly.pdbx_strand_id
1 'polypeptide(L)'
;MLKHIESAENSDALERSMAAVAAAISDPSRVKMLCALMDGRAWTATELSAVADIASSTASAHLGRLVSGNLISCLSQGRYRYYRLAGKDIADLIEKIMGVSWRSESEAKASTPPSLRKARTCYDHLAGEIAVKIYDFMIAESWLTADGSSVTPTGQKQFQQLGMTLNPKTRRKACCACLDWSERRFHLGGDAGAVFLIHCEQKGWLARVPGFREVNFTVSGKLACKKWFGVIV
;
A
#
# COMPACT_ATOMS: atom_id res chain seq x y z
N MET A 1 -37.30 13.03 -25.57
CA MET A 1 -36.27 12.24 -26.29
C MET A 1 -34.83 12.72 -26.05
N LEU A 2 -34.58 13.82 -25.31
CA LEU A 2 -33.23 14.37 -25.08
C LEU A 2 -32.46 13.80 -23.86
N LYS A 3 -33.13 13.20 -22.86
CA LYS A 3 -32.48 12.66 -21.65
C LYS A 3 -31.64 11.39 -21.87
N HIS A 4 -31.88 10.63 -22.94
CA HIS A 4 -31.15 9.39 -23.21
C HIS A 4 -29.82 9.59 -23.94
N ILE A 5 -29.63 10.74 -24.61
CA ILE A 5 -28.43 11.04 -25.39
C ILE A 5 -27.31 11.52 -24.44
N GLU A 6 -27.63 12.40 -23.48
CA GLU A 6 -26.67 12.86 -22.45
C GLU A 6 -26.18 11.72 -21.54
N SER A 7 -27.02 10.72 -21.23
CA SER A 7 -26.60 9.58 -20.41
C SER A 7 -25.67 8.62 -21.14
N ALA A 8 -25.84 8.46 -22.46
CA ALA A 8 -25.01 7.58 -23.28
C ALA A 8 -23.65 8.20 -23.58
N GLU A 9 -23.59 9.50 -23.90
CA GLU A 9 -22.32 10.23 -24.11
C GLU A 9 -21.45 10.29 -22.84
N ASN A 10 -22.09 10.35 -21.67
CA ASN A 10 -21.41 10.36 -20.37
C ASN A 10 -20.97 8.96 -19.92
N SER A 11 -21.67 7.88 -20.33
CA SER A 11 -21.20 6.50 -20.18
C SER A 11 -19.89 6.36 -20.95
N ASP A 12 -19.91 6.68 -22.25
CA ASP A 12 -18.76 6.59 -23.14
C ASP A 12 -17.55 7.40 -22.64
N ALA A 13 -17.79 8.55 -22.01
CA ALA A 13 -16.74 9.36 -21.40
C ALA A 13 -16.09 8.67 -20.19
N LEU A 14 -16.88 8.01 -19.34
CA LEU A 14 -16.38 7.22 -18.23
C LEU A 14 -15.59 6.00 -18.72
N GLU A 15 -16.11 5.24 -19.69
CA GLU A 15 -15.39 4.07 -20.23
C GLU A 15 -14.08 4.48 -20.92
N ARG A 16 -14.06 5.59 -21.67
CA ARG A 16 -12.82 6.13 -22.25
C ARG A 16 -11.82 6.58 -21.19
N SER A 17 -12.29 7.21 -20.12
CA SER A 17 -11.44 7.62 -18.99
C SER A 17 -10.85 6.40 -18.27
N MET A 18 -11.67 5.38 -18.00
CA MET A 18 -11.24 4.11 -17.43
C MET A 18 -10.21 3.41 -18.33
N ALA A 19 -10.45 3.37 -19.64
CA ALA A 19 -9.52 2.80 -20.62
C ALA A 19 -8.19 3.56 -20.65
N ALA A 20 -8.19 4.89 -20.51
CA ALA A 20 -6.98 5.70 -20.45
C ALA A 20 -6.15 5.39 -19.19
N VAL A 21 -6.79 5.27 -18.02
CA VAL A 21 -6.13 4.85 -16.78
C VAL A 21 -5.56 3.44 -16.92
N ALA A 22 -6.35 2.50 -17.45
CA ALA A 22 -5.89 1.13 -17.68
C ALA A 22 -4.70 1.08 -18.65
N ALA A 23 -4.73 1.85 -19.74
CA ALA A 23 -3.63 1.96 -20.70
C ALA A 23 -2.36 2.57 -20.07
N ALA A 24 -2.53 3.55 -19.18
CA ALA A 24 -1.42 4.12 -18.42
C ALA A 24 -0.78 3.10 -17.46
N ILE A 25 -1.52 2.11 -16.97
CA ILE A 25 -0.99 1.03 -16.11
C ILE A 25 -0.43 -0.15 -16.92
N SER A 26 -1.01 -0.45 -18.08
CA SER A 26 -0.76 -1.67 -18.87
C SER A 26 0.63 -1.71 -19.54
N ASP A 27 1.67 -1.82 -18.73
CA ASP A 27 3.08 -2.00 -19.12
C ASP A 27 3.90 -2.48 -17.91
N PRO A 28 4.72 -3.53 -18.06
CA PRO A 28 5.46 -4.10 -16.94
C PRO A 28 6.39 -3.12 -16.22
N SER A 29 7.05 -2.22 -16.95
CA SER A 29 7.96 -1.22 -16.36
C SER A 29 7.18 -0.17 -15.56
N ARG A 30 6.03 0.29 -16.09
CA ARG A 30 5.14 1.20 -15.35
C ARG A 30 4.58 0.56 -14.09
N VAL A 31 4.20 -0.71 -14.15
CA VAL A 31 3.77 -1.47 -12.96
C VAL A 31 4.90 -1.54 -11.94
N LYS A 32 6.13 -1.92 -12.32
CA LYS A 32 7.28 -1.94 -11.40
C LYS A 32 7.51 -0.58 -10.72
N MET A 33 7.43 0.52 -11.47
CA MET A 33 7.56 1.87 -10.91
C MET A 33 6.44 2.20 -9.93
N LEU A 34 5.18 1.93 -10.29
CA LEU A 34 4.03 2.14 -9.40
C LEU A 34 4.17 1.31 -8.10
N CYS A 35 4.63 0.06 -8.22
CA CYS A 35 4.93 -0.82 -7.08
C CYS A 35 5.99 -0.23 -6.15
N ALA A 36 7.03 0.43 -6.68
CA ALA A 36 8.09 1.05 -5.90
C ALA A 36 7.59 2.26 -5.11
N LEU A 37 6.76 3.09 -5.74
CA LEU A 37 6.15 4.28 -5.14
C LEU A 37 5.14 3.96 -4.03
N MET A 38 4.71 2.70 -3.90
CA MET A 38 3.89 2.23 -2.79
C MET A 38 4.65 2.21 -1.44
N ASP A 39 5.88 2.69 -1.31
CA ASP A 39 6.49 2.92 0.01
C ASP A 39 6.15 4.29 0.61
N GLY A 40 5.42 5.12 -0.15
CA GLY A 40 4.99 6.47 0.24
C GLY A 40 6.06 7.55 0.12
N ARG A 41 7.30 7.20 -0.27
CA ARG A 41 8.38 8.17 -0.48
C ARG A 41 8.31 8.78 -1.87
N ALA A 42 8.99 9.90 -2.04
CA ALA A 42 9.21 10.49 -3.35
C ALA A 42 10.54 9.98 -3.93
N TRP A 43 10.54 9.53 -5.17
CA TRP A 43 11.65 8.86 -5.86
C TRP A 43 12.13 9.65 -7.07
N THR A 44 13.42 9.59 -7.38
CA THR A 44 13.96 10.18 -8.61
C THR A 44 13.70 9.29 -9.82
N ALA A 45 13.76 9.87 -11.03
CA ALA A 45 13.67 9.12 -12.27
C ALA A 45 14.79 8.06 -12.41
N THR A 46 15.99 8.35 -11.90
CA THR A 46 17.14 7.43 -11.93
C THR A 46 16.87 6.20 -11.07
N GLU A 47 16.40 6.38 -9.83
CA GLU A 47 16.07 5.25 -8.95
C GLU A 47 14.94 4.39 -9.53
N LEU A 48 13.90 5.02 -10.09
CA LEU A 48 12.80 4.29 -10.72
C LEU A 48 13.23 3.56 -12.00
N SER A 49 14.18 4.11 -12.76
CA SER A 49 14.75 3.44 -13.93
C SER A 49 15.53 2.18 -13.54
N ALA A 50 16.26 2.23 -12.42
CA ALA A 50 16.96 1.07 -11.87
C ALA A 50 16.00 -0.01 -11.39
N VAL A 51 14.91 0.35 -10.69
CA VAL A 51 13.89 -0.61 -10.25
C VAL A 51 13.16 -1.27 -11.42
N ALA A 52 12.89 -0.50 -12.48
CA ALA A 52 12.21 -1.03 -13.66
C ALA A 52 13.14 -1.84 -14.59
N ASP A 53 14.46 -1.73 -14.41
CA ASP A 53 15.52 -2.29 -15.26
C ASP A 53 15.43 -1.77 -16.71
N ILE A 54 15.41 -0.45 -16.86
CA ILE A 54 15.29 0.24 -18.16
C ILE A 54 16.18 1.48 -18.25
N ALA A 55 16.45 1.93 -19.48
CA ALA A 55 17.17 3.17 -19.74
C ALA A 55 16.42 4.42 -19.23
N SER A 56 17.17 5.44 -18.81
CA SER A 56 16.60 6.69 -18.26
C SER A 56 15.70 7.45 -19.23
N SER A 57 15.97 7.37 -20.54
CA SER A 57 15.11 7.95 -21.59
C SER A 57 13.74 7.27 -21.63
N THR A 58 13.71 5.94 -21.60
CA THR A 58 12.48 5.14 -21.52
C THR A 58 11.73 5.38 -20.22
N ALA A 59 12.45 5.47 -19.10
CA ALA A 59 11.85 5.79 -17.81
C ALA A 59 11.15 7.15 -17.82
N SER A 60 11.77 8.17 -18.43
CA SER A 60 11.18 9.51 -18.53
C SER A 60 9.86 9.50 -19.32
N ALA A 61 9.80 8.73 -20.42
CA ALA A 61 8.57 8.56 -21.20
C ALA A 61 7.47 7.85 -20.39
N HIS A 62 7.82 6.80 -19.65
CA HIS A 62 6.88 6.10 -18.77
C HIS A 62 6.36 6.98 -17.63
N LEU A 63 7.23 7.73 -16.96
CA LEU A 63 6.85 8.68 -15.92
C LEU A 63 5.94 9.77 -16.47
N GLY A 64 6.21 10.26 -17.69
CA GLY A 64 5.33 11.19 -18.40
C GLY A 64 3.91 10.63 -18.55
N ARG A 65 3.78 9.38 -19.03
CA ARG A 65 2.46 8.72 -19.16
C ARG A 65 1.76 8.54 -17.82
N LEU A 66 2.47 8.17 -16.77
CA LEU A 66 1.91 8.01 -15.43
C LEU A 66 1.45 9.35 -14.83
N VAL A 67 2.17 10.44 -15.09
CA VAL A 67 1.77 11.79 -14.69
C VAL A 67 0.53 12.23 -15.47
N SER A 68 0.51 12.06 -16.80
CA SER A 68 -0.65 12.40 -17.63
C SER A 68 -1.91 11.61 -17.25
N GLY A 69 -1.75 10.38 -16.75
CA GLY A 69 -2.84 9.56 -16.23
C GLY A 69 -3.23 9.85 -14.77
N ASN A 70 -2.67 10.89 -14.13
CA ASN A 70 -2.88 11.24 -12.72
C ASN A 70 -2.61 10.09 -11.72
N LEU A 71 -1.76 9.13 -12.09
CA LEU A 71 -1.37 8.02 -11.21
C LEU A 71 -0.24 8.43 -10.26
N ILE A 72 0.62 9.33 -10.72
CA ILE A 72 1.75 9.86 -9.95
C ILE A 72 1.79 11.39 -10.03
N SER A 73 2.34 12.02 -9.00
CA SER A 73 2.63 13.45 -8.97
C SER A 73 4.14 13.69 -9.08
N CYS A 74 4.52 14.79 -9.73
CA CYS A 74 5.90 15.23 -9.90
C CYS A 74 6.15 16.49 -9.07
N LEU A 75 7.12 16.43 -8.16
CA LEU A 75 7.59 17.53 -7.33
C LEU A 75 8.95 17.98 -7.87
N SER A 76 9.04 19.25 -8.28
CA SER A 76 10.32 19.83 -8.71
C SER A 76 10.99 20.50 -7.51
N GLN A 77 12.20 20.06 -7.17
CA GLN A 77 13.01 20.65 -6.11
C GLN A 77 14.42 20.91 -6.63
N GLY A 78 14.68 22.18 -6.97
CA GLY A 78 15.92 22.59 -7.63
C GLY A 78 16.08 21.89 -8.99
N ARG A 79 17.22 21.21 -9.19
CA ARG A 79 17.51 20.48 -10.43
C ARG A 79 16.89 19.09 -10.49
N TYR A 80 16.34 18.60 -9.39
CA TYR A 80 15.80 17.24 -9.28
C TYR A 80 14.29 17.24 -9.41
N ARG A 81 13.78 16.19 -10.07
CA ARG A 81 12.36 15.85 -10.12
C ARG A 81 12.13 14.59 -9.31
N TYR A 82 11.17 14.68 -8.40
CA TYR A 82 10.76 13.59 -7.53
C TYR A 82 9.34 13.16 -7.86
N TYR A 83 9.09 11.87 -7.86
CA TYR A 83 7.83 11.25 -8.23
C TYR A 83 7.27 10.49 -7.03
N ARG A 84 5.97 10.61 -6.79
CA ARG A 84 5.24 9.85 -5.76
C ARG A 84 3.87 9.48 -6.29
N LEU A 85 3.21 8.47 -5.70
CA LEU A 85 1.80 8.20 -6.02
C LEU A 85 0.96 9.49 -5.84
N ALA A 86 -0.01 9.71 -6.73
CA ALA A 86 -0.84 10.92 -6.68
C ALA A 86 -1.67 10.98 -5.39
N GLY A 87 -2.07 9.82 -4.86
CA GLY A 87 -2.84 9.71 -3.64
C GLY A 87 -2.94 8.27 -3.13
N LYS A 88 -3.60 8.13 -1.97
CA LYS A 88 -3.87 6.84 -1.33
C LYS A 88 -4.85 6.00 -2.16
N ASP A 89 -5.80 6.63 -2.82
CA ASP A 89 -6.74 6.02 -3.76
C ASP A 89 -6.02 5.27 -4.89
N ILE A 90 -4.92 5.83 -5.42
CA ILE A 90 -4.08 5.12 -6.41
C ILE A 90 -3.36 3.93 -5.78
N ALA A 91 -2.83 4.07 -4.56
CA ALA A 91 -2.21 2.94 -3.85
C ALA A 91 -3.21 1.79 -3.65
N ASP A 92 -4.43 2.11 -3.19
CA ASP A 92 -5.52 1.15 -2.99
C ASP A 92 -5.95 0.49 -4.33
N LEU A 93 -5.95 1.24 -5.44
CA LEU A 93 -6.21 0.71 -6.79
C LEU A 93 -5.14 -0.30 -7.21
N ILE A 94 -3.86 0.07 -7.10
CA ILE A 94 -2.75 -0.81 -7.49
C ILE A 94 -2.78 -2.10 -6.67
N GLU A 95 -3.05 -2.01 -5.37
CA GLU A 95 -3.20 -3.18 -4.51
C GLU A 95 -4.36 -4.09 -4.95
N LYS A 96 -5.52 -3.52 -5.30
CA LYS A 96 -6.66 -4.29 -5.84
C LYS A 96 -6.30 -5.00 -7.15
N ILE A 97 -5.62 -4.31 -8.07
CA ILE A 97 -5.18 -4.90 -9.35
C ILE A 97 -4.21 -6.07 -9.11
N MET A 98 -3.26 -5.93 -8.18
CA MET A 98 -2.38 -7.03 -7.77
C MET A 98 -3.17 -8.23 -7.24
N GLY A 99 -4.15 -7.98 -6.37
CA GLY A 99 -5.00 -9.03 -5.82
C GLY A 99 -5.84 -9.77 -6.88
N VAL A 100 -6.33 -9.06 -7.90
CA VAL A 100 -7.12 -9.64 -9.01
C VAL A 100 -6.23 -10.40 -10.01
N SER A 101 -5.11 -9.82 -10.43
CA SER A 101 -4.18 -10.43 -11.40
C SER A 101 -3.61 -11.76 -10.88
N TRP A 102 -3.35 -11.86 -9.57
CA TRP A 102 -2.87 -13.11 -8.97
C TRP A 102 -3.97 -14.18 -8.81
N ARG A 103 -5.26 -13.87 -9.04
CA ARG A 103 -6.35 -14.87 -8.99
C ARG A 103 -6.52 -15.64 -10.30
N SER A 104 -6.00 -15.14 -11.43
CA SER A 104 -6.23 -15.77 -12.75
C SER A 104 -5.11 -16.71 -13.21
N GLU A 105 -3.99 -16.82 -12.49
CA GLU A 105 -2.94 -17.81 -12.79
C GLU A 105 -2.98 -18.96 -11.78
N SER A 106 -3.27 -20.16 -12.29
CA SER A 106 -2.95 -21.43 -11.64
C SER A 106 -1.45 -21.49 -11.36
N GLU A 107 -1.06 -21.76 -10.11
CA GLU A 107 0.31 -22.11 -9.70
C GLU A 107 1.44 -21.24 -10.28
N ALA A 108 1.22 -19.94 -10.51
CA ALA A 108 2.36 -19.04 -10.64
C ALA A 108 3.13 -19.12 -9.32
N LYS A 109 4.34 -19.68 -9.35
CA LYS A 109 5.26 -19.64 -8.20
C LYS A 109 5.30 -18.20 -7.73
N ALA A 110 4.93 -17.96 -6.47
CA ALA A 110 4.90 -16.62 -5.91
C ALA A 110 6.24 -15.92 -6.13
N SER A 111 6.27 -15.06 -7.15
CA SER A 111 7.44 -14.31 -7.63
C SER A 111 7.84 -13.22 -6.66
N THR A 112 6.96 -12.92 -5.69
CA THR A 112 7.27 -12.08 -4.54
C THR A 112 8.48 -12.65 -3.80
N PRO A 113 9.59 -11.90 -3.71
CA PRO A 113 10.73 -12.27 -2.90
C PRO A 113 10.27 -12.67 -1.49
N PRO A 114 10.82 -13.74 -0.89
CA PRO A 114 10.41 -14.20 0.45
C PRO A 114 10.44 -13.09 1.50
N SER A 115 11.39 -12.16 1.38
CA SER A 115 11.51 -11.02 2.28
C SER A 115 10.32 -10.05 2.19
N LEU A 116 9.86 -9.72 0.99
CA LEU A 116 8.68 -8.89 0.76
C LEU A 116 7.37 -9.57 1.17
N ARG A 117 7.32 -10.91 1.11
CA ARG A 117 6.17 -11.67 1.60
C ARG A 117 6.11 -11.66 3.13
N LYS A 118 7.27 -11.81 3.78
CA LYS A 118 7.38 -11.85 5.24
C LYS A 118 6.92 -10.54 5.89
N ALA A 119 7.51 -9.41 5.50
CA ALA A 119 7.13 -8.09 6.00
C ALA A 119 7.53 -6.97 5.05
N ARG A 120 6.59 -6.05 4.79
CA ARG A 120 6.81 -4.87 3.95
C ARG A 120 5.88 -3.73 4.32
N THR A 121 6.05 -2.59 3.67
CA THR A 121 5.04 -1.53 3.64
C THR A 121 4.06 -1.72 2.47
N CYS A 122 2.79 -1.46 2.72
CA CYS A 122 1.77 -1.32 1.67
C CYS A 122 1.25 0.12 1.63
N TYR A 123 2.12 1.04 1.22
CA TYR A 123 1.98 2.48 1.43
C TYR A 123 2.46 2.91 2.81
N ASP A 124 1.54 3.36 3.65
CA ASP A 124 1.85 3.97 4.94
C ASP A 124 1.61 3.04 6.14
N HIS A 125 1.36 1.75 5.90
CA HIS A 125 1.09 0.76 6.93
C HIS A 125 1.79 -0.57 6.65
N LEU A 126 1.90 -1.41 7.68
CA LEU A 126 2.58 -2.69 7.64
C LEU A 126 1.75 -3.74 6.88
N ALA A 127 2.42 -4.55 6.07
CA ALA A 127 1.88 -5.63 5.26
C ALA A 127 2.81 -6.85 5.23
N GLY A 128 2.37 -7.94 4.63
CA GLY A 128 3.03 -9.25 4.62
C GLY A 128 2.48 -10.19 5.69
N GLU A 129 3.02 -11.41 5.72
CA GLU A 129 2.63 -12.51 6.60
C GLU A 129 2.50 -12.08 8.07
N ILE A 130 3.47 -11.31 8.57
CA ILE A 130 3.48 -10.86 9.96
C ILE A 130 2.35 -9.86 10.23
N ALA A 131 2.09 -8.96 9.29
CA ALA A 131 1.01 -7.97 9.43
C ALA A 131 -0.36 -8.64 9.44
N VAL A 132 -0.55 -9.66 8.60
CA VAL A 132 -1.76 -10.47 8.55
C VAL A 132 -1.97 -11.21 9.87
N LYS A 133 -0.93 -11.85 10.42
CA LYS A 133 -1.01 -12.55 11.72
C LYS A 133 -1.35 -11.59 12.87
N ILE A 134 -0.77 -10.39 12.88
CA ILE A 134 -1.10 -9.36 13.87
C ILE A 134 -2.57 -8.92 13.72
N TYR A 135 -3.03 -8.73 12.48
CA TYR A 135 -4.42 -8.35 12.22
C TYR A 135 -5.41 -9.45 12.64
N ASP A 136 -5.11 -10.72 12.36
CA ASP A 136 -5.92 -11.85 12.81
C ASP A 136 -6.06 -11.89 14.33
N PHE A 137 -4.96 -11.66 15.05
CA PHE A 137 -4.98 -11.55 16.50
C PHE A 137 -5.88 -10.39 16.96
N MET A 138 -5.78 -9.22 16.33
CA MET A 138 -6.62 -8.07 16.66
C MET A 138 -8.11 -8.35 16.43
N ILE A 139 -8.47 -9.14 15.41
CA ILE A 139 -9.85 -9.57 15.18
C ILE A 139 -10.28 -10.58 16.25
N ALA A 140 -9.46 -11.60 16.53
CA ALA A 140 -9.76 -12.65 17.50
C ALA A 140 -9.96 -12.08 18.92
N GLU A 141 -9.13 -11.12 19.32
CA GLU A 141 -9.20 -10.44 20.62
C GLU A 141 -10.20 -9.27 20.63
N SER A 142 -10.99 -9.11 19.55
CA SER A 142 -12.01 -8.06 19.42
C SER A 142 -11.47 -6.64 19.56
N TRP A 143 -10.24 -6.37 19.13
CA TRP A 143 -9.70 -5.01 19.02
C TRP A 143 -10.35 -4.26 17.85
N LEU A 144 -10.69 -5.00 16.80
CA LEU A 144 -11.37 -4.52 15.61
C LEU A 144 -12.73 -5.22 15.49
N THR A 145 -13.67 -4.61 14.78
CA THR A 145 -14.91 -5.28 14.38
C THR A 145 -14.61 -6.46 13.46
N ALA A 146 -15.49 -7.46 13.40
CA ALA A 146 -15.27 -8.68 12.62
C ALA A 146 -15.06 -8.41 11.11
N ASP A 147 -15.64 -7.34 10.58
CA ASP A 147 -15.47 -6.86 9.21
C ASP A 147 -14.24 -5.94 9.03
N GLY A 148 -13.51 -5.63 10.10
CA GLY A 148 -12.33 -4.77 10.09
C GLY A 148 -12.60 -3.29 9.81
N SER A 149 -13.87 -2.88 9.82
CA SER A 149 -14.26 -1.53 9.42
C SER A 149 -14.07 -0.48 10.52
N SER A 150 -14.04 -0.90 11.78
CA SER A 150 -13.94 -0.02 12.94
C SER A 150 -13.10 -0.60 14.09
N VAL A 151 -12.53 0.28 14.92
CA VAL A 151 -11.84 -0.08 16.16
C VAL A 151 -12.86 -0.14 17.29
N THR A 152 -12.88 -1.23 18.05
CA THR A 152 -13.81 -1.41 19.18
C THR A 152 -13.35 -0.60 20.41
N PRO A 153 -14.21 -0.41 21.43
CA PRO A 153 -13.78 0.18 22.70
C PRO A 153 -12.64 -0.58 23.38
N THR A 154 -12.61 -1.92 23.26
CA THR A 154 -11.50 -2.75 23.74
C THR A 154 -10.22 -2.45 22.98
N GLY A 155 -10.29 -2.40 21.64
CA GLY A 155 -9.14 -2.06 20.80
C GLY A 155 -8.59 -0.67 21.08
N GLN A 156 -9.44 0.32 21.33
CA GLN A 156 -9.00 1.67 21.71
C GLN A 156 -8.15 1.65 22.98
N LYS A 157 -8.58 0.92 24.02
CA LYS A 157 -7.80 0.76 25.27
C LYS A 157 -6.48 0.06 25.01
N GLN A 158 -6.48 -1.00 24.19
CA GLN A 158 -5.27 -1.76 23.88
C GLN A 158 -4.27 -0.96 23.04
N PHE A 159 -4.74 -0.21 22.04
CA PHE A 159 -3.89 0.72 21.30
C PHE A 159 -3.29 1.79 22.22
N GLN A 160 -4.06 2.34 23.16
CA GLN A 160 -3.51 3.27 24.15
C GLN A 160 -2.46 2.61 25.06
N GLN A 161 -2.67 1.36 25.50
CA GLN A 161 -1.70 0.61 26.31
C GLN A 161 -0.42 0.30 25.56
N LEU A 162 -0.50 0.05 24.25
CA LEU A 162 0.66 -0.05 23.37
C LEU A 162 1.41 1.28 23.23
N GLY A 163 0.75 2.41 23.51
CA GLY A 163 1.29 3.75 23.29
C GLY A 163 0.98 4.30 21.90
N MET A 164 -0.10 3.84 21.29
CA MET A 164 -0.65 4.36 20.04
C MET A 164 -1.84 5.29 20.34
N THR A 165 -1.84 6.47 19.72
CA THR A 165 -2.96 7.41 19.81
C THR A 165 -3.56 7.59 18.43
N LEU A 166 -4.76 7.06 18.23
CA LEU A 166 -5.52 7.27 16.99
C LEU A 166 -6.06 8.69 16.97
N ASN A 167 -5.98 9.36 15.82
CA ASN A 167 -6.49 10.71 15.70
C ASN A 167 -7.98 10.68 15.32
N PRO A 168 -8.91 11.18 16.15
CA PRO A 168 -10.34 11.16 15.80
C PRO A 168 -10.72 12.23 14.76
N LYS A 169 -9.83 13.18 14.45
CA LYS A 169 -10.10 14.34 13.58
C LYS A 169 -9.56 14.19 12.16
N THR A 170 -8.95 13.05 11.81
CA THR A 170 -8.47 12.81 10.45
C THR A 170 -9.63 12.47 9.51
N ARG A 171 -9.51 12.87 8.24
CA ARG A 171 -10.44 12.46 7.17
C ARG A 171 -10.29 10.99 6.79
N ARG A 172 -9.26 10.31 7.29
CA ARG A 172 -8.99 8.89 7.06
C ARG A 172 -9.91 8.04 7.92
N LYS A 173 -10.32 6.88 7.41
CA LYS A 173 -11.00 5.85 8.22
C LYS A 173 -10.12 5.46 9.41
N ALA A 174 -10.71 5.35 10.61
CA ALA A 174 -9.99 5.00 11.83
C ALA A 174 -9.23 3.67 11.69
N CYS A 175 -9.84 2.67 11.07
CA CYS A 175 -9.16 1.50 10.55
C CYS A 175 -9.84 1.03 9.26
N CYS A 176 -9.19 0.13 8.53
CA CYS A 176 -9.83 -0.64 7.46
C CYS A 176 -9.12 -1.97 7.24
N ALA A 177 -9.85 -2.99 6.81
CA ALA A 177 -9.30 -4.24 6.31
C ALA A 177 -8.61 -4.01 4.95
N CYS A 178 -7.28 -3.86 4.95
CA CYS A 178 -6.48 -3.73 3.72
C CYS A 178 -6.12 -5.12 3.20
N LEU A 179 -6.29 -5.39 1.90
CA LEU A 179 -6.11 -6.75 1.37
C LEU A 179 -4.65 -6.99 0.98
N ASP A 180 -3.95 -7.84 1.72
CA ASP A 180 -2.58 -8.21 1.40
C ASP A 180 -2.57 -9.07 0.12
N TRP A 181 -1.95 -8.58 -0.94
CA TRP A 181 -1.89 -9.29 -2.21
C TRP A 181 -1.04 -10.57 -2.16
N SER A 182 -0.01 -10.63 -1.31
CA SER A 182 0.90 -11.78 -1.21
C SER A 182 0.31 -12.92 -0.39
N GLU A 183 -0.45 -12.58 0.65
CA GLU A 183 -1.09 -13.55 1.56
C GLU A 183 -2.56 -13.80 1.22
N ARG A 184 -3.19 -12.93 0.41
CA ARG A 184 -4.63 -12.90 0.10
C ARG A 184 -5.52 -12.78 1.35
N ARG A 185 -5.03 -12.12 2.38
CA ARG A 185 -5.67 -11.96 3.69
C ARG A 185 -5.60 -10.51 4.13
N PHE A 186 -6.47 -10.11 5.05
CA PHE A 186 -6.51 -8.73 5.49
C PHE A 186 -5.41 -8.39 6.49
N HIS A 187 -4.92 -7.16 6.42
CA HIS A 187 -4.02 -6.56 7.39
C HIS A 187 -4.52 -5.16 7.79
N LEU A 188 -3.93 -4.60 8.85
CA LEU A 188 -4.39 -3.34 9.44
C LEU A 188 -4.07 -2.15 8.54
N GLY A 189 -5.10 -1.57 7.93
CA GLY A 189 -5.04 -0.29 7.20
C GLY A 189 -5.70 0.86 7.96
N GLY A 190 -5.85 2.00 7.29
CA GLY A 190 -6.47 3.21 7.85
C GLY A 190 -5.52 3.99 8.77
N ASP A 191 -6.08 4.82 9.66
CA ASP A 191 -5.29 5.58 10.64
C ASP A 191 -4.54 4.66 11.59
N ALA A 192 -5.21 3.62 12.09
CA ALA A 192 -4.62 2.62 12.97
C ALA A 192 -3.43 1.90 12.32
N GLY A 193 -3.52 1.51 11.05
CA GLY A 193 -2.41 0.89 10.33
C GLY A 193 -1.19 1.80 10.20
N ALA A 194 -1.44 3.08 9.92
CA ALA A 194 -0.36 4.06 9.77
C ALA A 194 0.31 4.41 11.11
N VAL A 195 -0.50 4.66 12.14
CA VAL A 195 -0.01 4.90 13.50
C VAL A 195 0.75 3.67 14.02
N PHE A 196 0.31 2.46 13.69
CA PHE A 196 0.98 1.23 14.10
C PHE A 196 2.38 1.11 13.46
N LEU A 197 2.50 1.37 12.16
CA LEU A 197 3.79 1.35 11.48
C LEU A 197 4.74 2.38 12.10
N ILE A 198 4.29 3.62 12.26
CA ILE A 198 5.07 4.70 12.87
C ILE A 198 5.50 4.33 14.29
N HIS A 199 4.60 3.76 15.08
CA HIS A 199 4.90 3.32 16.45
C HIS A 199 5.99 2.24 16.46
N CYS A 200 5.89 1.24 15.57
CA CYS A 200 6.90 0.19 15.44
C CYS A 200 8.28 0.76 15.08
N GLU A 201 8.33 1.78 14.20
CA GLU A 201 9.56 2.47 13.84
C GLU A 201 10.14 3.26 15.02
N GLN A 202 9.31 4.01 15.74
CA GLN A 202 9.73 4.82 16.89
C GLN A 202 10.24 3.96 18.06
N LYS A 203 9.65 2.79 18.28
CA LYS A 203 10.11 1.81 19.28
C LYS A 203 11.29 0.96 18.81
N GLY A 204 11.73 1.13 17.56
CA GLY A 204 12.79 0.32 16.96
C GLY A 204 12.42 -1.16 16.83
N TRP A 205 11.14 -1.50 16.72
CA TRP A 205 10.67 -2.87 16.51
C TRP A 205 10.93 -3.35 15.09
N LEU A 206 10.96 -2.43 14.14
CA LEU A 206 11.31 -2.70 12.76
C LEU A 206 12.11 -1.55 12.17
N ALA A 207 12.85 -1.85 11.12
CA ALA A 207 13.56 -0.88 10.30
C ALA A 207 13.21 -1.10 8.82
N ARG A 208 12.97 -0.01 8.08
CA ARG A 208 12.79 -0.08 6.62
C ARG A 208 14.13 -0.34 5.94
N VAL A 209 14.09 -1.11 4.87
CA VAL A 209 15.25 -1.25 3.98
C VAL A 209 15.28 -0.03 3.02
N PRO A 210 16.37 0.74 2.98
CA PRO A 210 16.48 1.88 2.06
C PRO A 210 16.27 1.46 0.61
N GLY A 211 15.43 2.18 -0.14
CA GLY A 211 15.12 1.85 -1.54
C GLY A 211 14.26 0.59 -1.74
N PHE A 212 13.74 -0.04 -0.68
CA PHE A 212 12.81 -1.15 -0.81
C PHE A 212 11.58 -0.96 0.08
N ARG A 213 10.50 -1.69 -0.26
CA ARG A 213 9.30 -1.80 0.59
C ARG A 213 9.49 -2.74 1.76
N GLU A 214 10.54 -3.54 1.74
CA GLU A 214 10.86 -4.51 2.78
C GLU A 214 11.09 -3.82 4.13
N VAL A 215 10.60 -4.44 5.20
CA VAL A 215 10.92 -4.05 6.57
C VAL A 215 11.47 -5.24 7.34
N ASN A 216 12.48 -4.99 8.15
CA ASN A 216 13.14 -6.00 8.96
C ASN A 216 12.81 -5.80 10.43
N PHE A 217 12.27 -6.85 11.06
CA PHE A 217 12.01 -6.86 12.49
C PHE A 217 13.30 -7.04 13.29
N THR A 218 13.53 -6.15 14.24
CA THR A 218 14.65 -6.22 15.18
C THR A 218 14.39 -7.29 16.24
N VAL A 219 15.40 -7.63 17.04
CA VAL A 219 15.25 -8.56 18.16
C VAL A 219 14.17 -8.08 19.15
N SER A 220 14.15 -6.78 19.47
CA SER A 220 13.13 -6.21 20.34
C SER A 220 11.74 -6.26 19.70
N GLY A 221 11.62 -6.03 18.40
CA GLY A 221 10.37 -6.16 17.67
C GLY A 221 9.80 -7.57 17.67
N LYS A 222 10.65 -8.59 17.48
CA LYS A 222 10.23 -10.01 17.56
C LYS A 222 9.66 -10.35 18.93
N LEU A 223 10.33 -9.90 19.99
CA LEU A 223 9.87 -10.08 21.38
C LEU A 223 8.56 -9.32 21.63
N ALA A 224 8.43 -8.10 21.11
CA ALA A 224 7.20 -7.32 21.22
C ALA A 224 6.02 -7.96 20.47
N CYS A 225 6.24 -8.47 19.25
CA CYS A 225 5.21 -9.17 18.48
C CYS A 225 4.69 -10.41 19.22
N LYS A 226 5.61 -11.18 19.81
CA LYS A 226 5.23 -12.34 20.63
C LYS A 226 4.47 -11.92 21.89
N LYS A 227 4.93 -10.87 22.58
CA LYS A 227 4.32 -10.38 23.82
C LYS A 227 2.91 -9.82 23.63
N TRP A 228 2.73 -8.96 22.62
CA TRP A 228 1.50 -8.20 22.44
C TRP A 228 0.48 -8.86 21.52
N PHE A 229 0.94 -9.65 20.54
CA PHE A 229 0.09 -10.23 19.50
C PHE A 229 0.19 -11.75 19.43
N GLY A 230 1.01 -12.40 20.27
CA GLY A 230 1.24 -13.85 20.19
C GLY A 230 1.91 -14.30 18.89
N VAL A 231 2.43 -13.37 18.06
CA VAL A 231 2.98 -13.67 16.73
C VAL A 231 4.49 -13.93 16.82
N ILE A 232 4.92 -15.05 16.24
CA ILE A 232 6.34 -15.40 16.07
C ILE A 232 6.83 -14.87 14.71
N VAL A 233 7.96 -14.15 14.75
CA VAL A 233 8.54 -13.39 13.62
C VAL A 233 9.94 -13.89 13.24
#